data_AF-A0A0D6LV10-F1
#
_entry.id   AF-A0A0D6LV10-F1
#
_cell.length_a   1.000
_cell.length_b   1.000
_cell.length_c   1.000
_cell.angle_alpha   90.00
_cell.angle_beta   90.00
_cell.angle_gamma   90.00
#
_symmetry.space_group_name_H-M   'P 1'
#
loop_
_entity.id
_entity.type
_entity.pdbx_description
1 polymer ?
#
loop_
_entity_poly.entity_id
_entity_poly.type
_entity_poly.pdbx_seq_one_letter_code
_entity_poly.pdbx_strand_id
1 'polypeptide(L)'
;MSSEMICYSVAPYMYGLMMMAQTISVFMTVGVSVHRYIGVCHPYKSVEWLPKKRVTTFIICLVVFSILFNTTRFFEVHVSNVCYRININYYMPSLQPTELRLSDLYRNIFFGWAYTIVMYVVPFSLLIILNSLVLSAVRRSRRMHMVSQCGVENDEFSKKAERKERQTSIMLIAIVLLFISCNTLAFVCNIMENLDEVGPFYQNMVTFNNLLVMVNASCNICVYMLFSEKYRMLLRHYVFCDWSRQGEMLISSAVG
;
A
#
# COMPACT_ATOMS: atom_id res chain seq x y z
N MET A 1 -26.47 23.89 -13.43
CA MET A 1 -25.35 23.76 -12.47
C MET A 1 -24.25 23.00 -13.19
N SER A 2 -23.23 23.69 -13.67
CA SER A 2 -22.19 23.14 -14.56
C SER A 2 -21.38 22.03 -13.87
N SER A 3 -20.97 21.01 -14.63
CA SER A 3 -20.15 19.87 -14.16
C SER A 3 -18.93 20.28 -13.33
N GLU A 4 -18.34 21.44 -13.64
CA GLU A 4 -17.21 22.00 -12.92
C GLU A 4 -17.55 22.36 -11.47
N MET A 5 -18.71 22.97 -11.20
CA MET A 5 -19.11 23.29 -9.81
C MET A 5 -19.32 22.04 -8.96
N ILE A 6 -19.74 20.93 -9.58
CA ILE A 6 -19.87 19.64 -8.90
C ILE A 6 -18.48 19.10 -8.53
N CYS A 7 -17.52 19.13 -9.45
CA CYS A 7 -16.14 18.69 -9.18
C CYS A 7 -15.50 19.45 -8.01
N TYR A 8 -15.66 20.77 -7.95
CA TYR A 8 -15.12 21.58 -6.86
C TYR A 8 -15.83 21.32 -5.52
N SER A 9 -17.15 21.15 -5.54
CA SER A 9 -17.94 20.86 -4.33
C SER A 9 -17.56 19.52 -3.70
N VAL A 10 -17.16 18.55 -4.51
CA VAL A 10 -16.81 17.19 -4.08
C VAL A 10 -15.31 17.08 -3.71
N ALA A 11 -14.47 18.05 -4.07
CA ALA A 11 -13.03 18.01 -3.86
C ALA A 11 -12.58 17.80 -2.40
N PRO A 12 -13.17 18.44 -1.37
CA PRO A 12 -12.80 18.17 0.03
C PRO A 12 -13.08 16.72 0.46
N TYR A 13 -14.19 16.14 -0.01
CA TYR A 13 -14.55 14.76 0.27
C TYR A 13 -13.60 13.79 -0.44
N MET A 14 -13.24 14.09 -1.70
CA MET A 14 -12.25 13.31 -2.44
C MET A 14 -10.87 13.36 -1.79
N TYR A 15 -10.47 14.51 -1.22
CA TYR A 15 -9.25 14.62 -0.44
C TYR A 15 -9.26 13.68 0.76
N GLY A 16 -10.32 13.71 1.58
CA GLY A 16 -10.47 12.78 2.72
C GLY A 16 -10.41 11.32 2.30
N LEU A 17 -11.18 10.93 1.28
CA LEU A 17 -11.20 9.56 0.74
C LEU A 17 -9.85 9.12 0.18
N MET A 18 -9.13 10.02 -0.51
CA MET A 18 -7.79 9.75 -1.03
C MET A 18 -6.82 9.44 0.10
N MET A 19 -6.81 10.25 1.17
CA MET A 19 -5.92 10.05 2.33
C MET A 19 -6.24 8.76 3.08
N MET A 20 -7.53 8.41 3.21
CA MET A 20 -7.96 7.12 3.76
C MET A 20 -7.47 5.95 2.91
N ALA A 21 -7.68 6.01 1.59
CA ALA A 21 -7.25 4.96 0.68
C ALA A 21 -5.73 4.78 0.69
N GLN A 22 -4.98 5.89 0.77
CA GLN A 22 -3.54 5.85 0.92
C GLN A 22 -3.13 5.14 2.22
N THR A 23 -3.75 5.48 3.34
CA THR A 23 -3.48 4.84 4.65
C THR A 23 -3.75 3.35 4.61
N ILE A 24 -4.89 2.94 4.03
CA ILE A 24 -5.23 1.53 3.83
C ILE A 24 -4.14 0.83 2.99
N SER A 25 -3.72 1.43 1.88
CA SER A 25 -2.68 0.87 1.01
C SER A 25 -1.34 0.67 1.74
N VAL A 26 -0.91 1.64 2.56
CA VAL A 26 0.32 1.57 3.36
C VAL A 26 0.25 0.40 4.33
N PHE A 27 -0.78 0.36 5.18
CA PHE A 27 -0.88 -0.67 6.21
C PHE A 27 -1.19 -2.06 5.64
N MET A 28 -1.88 -2.15 4.50
CA MET A 28 -2.06 -3.43 3.80
C MET A 28 -0.73 -3.98 3.30
N THR A 29 0.16 -3.13 2.79
CA THR A 29 1.52 -3.52 2.40
C THR A 29 2.33 -4.05 3.59
N VAL A 30 2.22 -3.39 4.75
CA VAL A 30 2.81 -3.86 6.02
C VAL A 30 2.21 -5.22 6.43
N GLY A 31 0.88 -5.34 6.42
CA GLY A 31 0.17 -6.57 6.78
C GLY A 31 0.54 -7.76 5.91
N VAL A 32 0.65 -7.56 4.60
CA VAL A 32 1.12 -8.59 3.66
C VAL A 32 2.57 -8.98 3.96
N SER A 33 3.42 -8.03 4.32
CA SER A 33 4.81 -8.31 4.72
C SER A 33 4.89 -9.12 6.02
N VAL A 34 4.06 -8.81 7.01
CA VAL A 34 3.94 -9.59 8.26
C VAL A 34 3.44 -11.00 7.98
N HIS A 35 2.37 -11.13 7.20
CA HIS A 35 1.83 -12.43 6.78
C HIS A 35 2.93 -13.27 6.12
N ARG A 36 3.74 -12.65 5.25
CA ARG A 36 4.85 -13.34 4.59
C ARG A 36 5.96 -13.72 5.56
N TYR A 37 6.34 -12.82 6.45
CA TYR A 37 7.34 -13.08 7.48
C TYR A 37 6.96 -14.29 8.33
N ILE A 38 5.72 -14.34 8.83
CA ILE A 38 5.23 -15.48 9.63
C ILE A 38 5.27 -16.78 8.81
N GLY A 39 4.78 -16.76 7.57
CA GLY A 39 4.78 -17.95 6.71
C GLY A 39 6.18 -18.49 6.40
N VAL A 40 7.17 -17.63 6.21
CA VAL A 40 8.54 -18.03 5.83
C VAL A 40 9.41 -18.34 7.05
N CYS A 41 9.38 -17.50 8.08
CA CYS A 41 10.27 -17.62 9.23
C CYS A 41 9.70 -18.54 10.32
N HIS A 42 8.38 -18.72 10.36
CA HIS A 42 7.68 -19.52 11.36
C HIS A 42 6.61 -20.45 10.74
N PRO A 43 6.98 -21.36 9.82
CA PRO A 43 6.04 -22.16 9.05
C PRO A 43 5.08 -22.98 9.93
N TYR A 44 5.58 -23.61 11.00
CA TYR A 44 4.74 -24.41 11.92
C TYR A 44 3.72 -23.58 12.72
N LYS A 45 4.06 -22.32 13.06
CA LYS A 45 3.13 -21.41 13.77
C LYS A 45 2.20 -20.67 12.81
N SER A 46 2.50 -20.65 11.52
CA SER A 46 1.71 -19.94 10.51
C SER A 46 0.27 -20.43 10.44
N VAL A 47 0.03 -21.73 10.64
CA VAL A 47 -1.31 -22.35 10.68
C VAL A 47 -2.15 -21.80 11.83
N GLU A 48 -1.54 -21.61 13.00
CA GLU A 48 -2.22 -21.06 14.18
C GLU A 48 -2.38 -19.54 14.09
N TRP A 49 -1.39 -18.82 13.54
CA TRP A 49 -1.33 -17.36 13.55
C TRP A 49 -2.03 -16.70 12.36
N LEU A 50 -2.15 -17.38 11.23
CA LEU A 50 -2.77 -16.88 10.00
C LEU A 50 -4.11 -17.55 9.60
N PRO A 51 -4.99 -17.99 10.54
CA PRO A 51 -6.28 -18.52 10.16
C PRO A 51 -7.14 -17.41 9.57
N LYS A 52 -7.99 -17.77 8.58
CA LYS A 52 -8.83 -16.83 7.83
C LYS A 52 -9.56 -15.82 8.73
N LYS A 53 -10.15 -16.28 9.84
CA LYS A 53 -10.87 -15.42 10.81
C LYS A 53 -9.98 -14.31 11.40
N ARG A 54 -8.72 -14.63 11.78
CA ARG A 54 -7.78 -13.65 12.35
C ARG A 54 -7.32 -12.65 11.28
N VAL A 55 -7.02 -13.14 10.07
CA VAL A 55 -6.62 -12.28 8.94
C VAL A 55 -7.75 -11.32 8.55
N THR A 56 -8.99 -11.81 8.44
CA THR A 56 -10.15 -10.95 8.14
C THR A 56 -10.37 -9.91 9.23
N THR A 57 -10.28 -10.30 10.51
CA THR A 57 -10.41 -9.37 11.63
C THR A 57 -9.34 -8.28 11.58
N PHE A 58 -8.08 -8.66 11.30
CA PHE A 58 -6.98 -7.71 11.13
C PHE A 58 -7.24 -6.69 10.01
N ILE A 59 -7.73 -7.15 8.85
CA ILE A 59 -8.07 -6.26 7.72
C ILE A 59 -9.19 -5.29 8.11
N ILE A 60 -10.24 -5.76 8.80
CA ILE A 60 -11.33 -4.90 9.26
C ILE A 60 -10.81 -3.84 10.24
N CYS A 61 -10.01 -4.23 11.23
CA CYS A 61 -9.41 -3.30 12.18
C CYS A 61 -8.56 -2.23 11.49
N LEU A 62 -7.80 -2.60 10.46
CA LEU A 62 -6.98 -1.69 9.67
C LEU A 62 -7.83 -0.67 8.89
N VAL A 63 -8.92 -1.13 8.27
CA VAL A 63 -9.86 -0.24 7.56
C VAL A 63 -10.51 0.74 8.53
N VAL A 64 -10.99 0.26 9.68
CA VAL A 64 -11.58 1.11 10.73
C VAL A 64 -10.56 2.12 11.25
N PHE A 65 -9.33 1.69 11.53
CA PHE A 65 -8.24 2.58 11.94
C PHE A 65 -7.97 3.66 10.89
N SER A 66 -7.92 3.29 9.60
CA SER A 66 -7.68 4.23 8.50
C SER A 66 -8.79 5.28 8.39
N ILE A 67 -10.04 4.89 8.61
CA ILE A 67 -11.19 5.80 8.63
C ILE A 67 -11.04 6.78 9.79
N LEU A 68 -10.85 6.27 11.02
CA LEU A 68 -10.76 7.09 12.22
C LEU A 68 -9.57 8.06 12.16
N PHE A 69 -8.41 7.58 11.76
CA PHE A 69 -7.18 8.38 11.68
C PHE A 69 -7.29 9.53 10.68
N ASN A 70 -7.99 9.32 9.56
CA ASN A 70 -8.15 10.34 8.52
C ASN A 70 -9.47 11.11 8.61
N THR A 71 -10.29 10.89 9.64
CA THR A 71 -11.61 11.54 9.74
C THR A 71 -11.48 13.06 9.75
N THR A 72 -10.44 13.61 10.40
CA THR A 72 -10.19 15.06 10.44
C THR A 72 -9.92 15.67 9.06
N ARG A 73 -9.42 14.88 8.09
CA ARG A 73 -9.11 15.32 6.72
C ARG A 73 -10.31 15.89 5.98
N PHE A 74 -11.52 15.38 6.25
CA PHE A 74 -12.75 15.87 5.64
C PHE A 74 -13.09 17.32 6.03
N PHE A 75 -12.55 17.80 7.15
CA PHE A 75 -12.86 19.11 7.71
C PHE A 75 -11.70 20.12 7.57
N GLU A 76 -10.62 19.74 6.88
CA GLU A 76 -9.42 20.58 6.73
C GLU A 76 -9.51 21.62 5.61
N VAL A 77 -10.35 21.36 4.60
CA VAL A 77 -10.46 22.20 3.40
C VAL A 77 -11.93 22.44 3.13
N HIS A 78 -12.27 23.68 2.78
CA HIS A 78 -13.62 24.05 2.37
C HIS A 78 -13.58 24.76 1.01
N VAL A 79 -14.71 24.73 0.32
CA VAL A 79 -14.90 25.51 -0.91
C VAL A 79 -15.26 26.93 -0.52
N SER A 80 -14.41 27.87 -0.92
CA SER A 80 -14.60 29.31 -0.72
C SER A 80 -15.17 29.97 -1.98
N ASN A 81 -15.32 31.29 -1.96
CA ASN A 81 -15.94 32.07 -3.02
C ASN A 81 -15.24 31.91 -4.38
N VAL A 82 -15.99 32.22 -5.44
CA VAL A 82 -15.52 32.13 -6.83
C VAL A 82 -14.47 33.20 -7.10
N CYS A 83 -13.29 32.79 -7.56
CA CYS A 83 -12.19 33.68 -7.93
C CYS A 83 -12.01 33.69 -9.45
N TYR A 84 -11.74 34.86 -10.01
CA TYR A 84 -11.39 35.00 -11.42
C TYR A 84 -9.93 34.58 -11.66
N ARG A 85 -9.68 33.72 -12.65
CA ARG A 85 -8.34 33.29 -13.06
C ARG A 85 -8.00 33.86 -14.43
N ILE A 86 -6.99 34.72 -14.46
CA ILE A 86 -6.53 35.44 -15.65
C ILE A 86 -6.06 34.47 -16.75
N ASN A 87 -5.33 33.42 -16.39
CA ASN A 87 -4.73 32.47 -17.34
C ASN A 87 -5.75 31.69 -18.19
N ILE A 88 -6.99 31.56 -17.72
CA ILE A 88 -8.06 30.80 -18.40
C ILE A 88 -9.32 31.65 -18.65
N ASN A 89 -9.26 32.96 -18.32
CA ASN A 89 -10.36 33.91 -18.45
C ASN A 89 -11.70 33.37 -17.89
N TYR A 90 -11.67 32.74 -16.71
CA TYR A 90 -12.81 32.03 -16.14
C TYR A 90 -12.93 32.24 -14.62
N TYR A 91 -14.16 32.20 -14.12
CA TYR A 91 -14.50 32.29 -12.70
C TYR A 91 -14.60 30.89 -12.09
N MET A 92 -13.69 30.54 -11.17
CA MET A 92 -13.68 29.20 -10.57
C MET A 92 -13.68 29.25 -9.04
N PRO A 93 -14.39 28.31 -8.36
CA PRO A 93 -14.36 28.18 -6.91
C PRO A 93 -12.92 27.96 -6.41
N SER A 94 -12.54 28.58 -5.30
CA SER A 94 -11.23 28.36 -4.68
C SER A 94 -11.34 27.44 -3.47
N LEU A 95 -10.42 26.48 -3.34
CA LEU A 95 -10.27 25.69 -2.12
C LEU A 95 -9.44 26.48 -1.12
N GLN A 96 -9.91 26.59 0.12
CA GLN A 96 -9.20 27.28 1.21
C GLN A 96 -9.10 26.39 2.45
N PRO A 97 -8.00 26.50 3.23
CA PRO A 97 -7.87 25.80 4.50
C PRO A 97 -8.93 26.30 5.49
N THR A 98 -9.43 25.41 6.34
CA THR A 98 -10.31 25.78 7.47
C THR A 98 -9.49 26.24 8.68
N GLU A 99 -10.17 26.82 9.68
CA GLU A 99 -9.53 27.19 10.97
C GLU A 99 -8.84 26.00 11.64
N LEU A 100 -9.38 24.79 11.46
CA LEU A 100 -8.75 23.55 11.94
C LEU A 100 -7.35 23.37 11.33
N ARG A 101 -7.21 23.54 10.00
CA ARG A 101 -5.92 23.37 9.31
C ARG A 101 -4.94 24.52 9.61
N LEU A 102 -5.44 25.71 9.91
CA LEU A 102 -4.62 26.87 10.26
C LEU A 102 -4.13 26.83 11.72
N SER A 103 -4.79 26.07 12.60
CA SER A 103 -4.36 25.89 13.99
C SER A 103 -2.95 25.29 14.06
N ASP A 104 -2.03 26.02 14.69
CA ASP A 104 -0.64 25.57 14.87
C ASP A 104 -0.55 24.31 15.73
N LEU A 105 -1.43 24.17 16.72
CA LEU A 105 -1.49 22.98 17.57
C LEU A 105 -1.92 21.76 16.74
N TYR A 106 -2.94 21.91 15.89
CA TYR A 106 -3.35 20.83 14.99
C TYR A 106 -2.27 20.49 13.98
N ARG A 107 -1.64 21.50 13.35
CA ARG A 107 -0.57 21.30 12.36
C ARG A 107 0.61 20.54 12.98
N ASN A 108 1.12 21.00 14.12
CA ASN A 108 2.26 20.39 14.79
C ASN A 108 1.96 18.96 15.27
N ILE A 109 0.86 18.75 15.99
CA ILE A 109 0.54 17.42 16.53
C ILE A 109 0.18 16.44 15.41
N PHE A 110 -0.72 16.82 14.51
CA PHE A 110 -1.26 15.90 13.52
C PHE A 110 -0.34 15.73 12.33
N PHE A 111 0.10 16.80 11.66
CA PHE A 111 0.96 16.70 10.47
C PHE A 111 2.44 16.52 10.80
N GLY A 112 2.90 17.11 11.91
CA GLY A 112 4.30 17.03 12.32
C GLY A 112 4.66 15.70 12.98
N TRP A 113 3.82 15.22 13.90
CA TRP A 113 4.13 14.00 14.67
C TRP A 113 3.28 12.81 14.27
N ALA A 114 1.95 12.90 14.41
CA ALA A 114 1.08 11.73 14.28
C ALA A 114 1.13 11.15 12.86
N TYR A 115 0.89 11.97 11.84
CA TYR A 115 0.93 11.57 10.43
C TYR A 115 2.32 11.08 10.04
N THR A 116 3.38 11.80 10.44
CA THR A 116 4.75 11.41 10.09
C THR A 116 5.14 10.06 10.68
N ILE A 117 4.81 9.81 11.96
CA ILE A 117 5.11 8.54 12.62
C ILE A 117 4.28 7.40 12.01
N VAL A 118 2.96 7.60 11.90
CA VAL A 118 2.01 6.56 11.50
C VAL A 118 2.15 6.19 10.02
N MET A 119 2.38 7.17 9.14
CA MET A 119 2.40 6.95 7.69
C MET A 119 3.80 6.72 7.11
N TYR A 120 4.86 7.14 7.82
CA TYR A 120 6.23 6.97 7.34
C TYR A 120 7.08 6.15 8.29
N VAL A 121 7.35 6.62 9.52
CA VAL A 121 8.35 5.99 10.39
C VAL A 121 8.02 4.54 10.72
N VAL A 122 6.80 4.27 11.22
CA VAL A 122 6.35 2.92 11.59
C VAL A 122 6.32 1.98 10.37
N PRO A 123 5.59 2.29 9.28
CA PRO A 123 5.49 1.37 8.16
C PRO A 123 6.83 1.14 7.48
N PHE A 124 7.67 2.16 7.28
CA PHE A 124 8.97 1.98 6.62
C PHE A 124 9.90 1.11 7.47
N SER A 125 9.96 1.35 8.78
CA SER A 125 10.79 0.56 9.70
C SER A 125 10.36 -0.90 9.71
N LEU A 126 9.04 -1.17 9.83
CA LEU A 126 8.50 -2.53 9.80
C LEU A 126 8.79 -3.21 8.46
N LEU A 127 8.58 -2.52 7.34
CA LEU A 127 8.84 -3.06 6.01
C LEU A 127 10.32 -3.42 5.83
N ILE A 128 11.24 -2.53 6.20
CA ILE A 128 12.69 -2.79 6.07
C ILE A 128 13.09 -3.98 6.93
N ILE A 129 12.66 -4.02 8.19
CA ILE A 129 13.01 -5.10 9.12
C ILE A 129 12.43 -6.43 8.63
N LEU A 130 11.11 -6.51 8.40
CA LEU A 130 10.44 -7.75 8.00
C LEU A 130 10.98 -8.31 6.68
N ASN A 131 11.19 -7.45 5.68
CA ASN A 131 11.70 -7.89 4.39
C ASN A 131 13.16 -8.32 4.47
N SER A 132 13.97 -7.69 5.32
CA SER A 132 15.35 -8.13 5.59
C SER A 132 15.38 -9.51 6.25
N LEU A 133 14.48 -9.76 7.21
CA LEU A 133 14.36 -11.06 7.87
C LEU A 133 13.88 -12.15 6.90
N VAL A 134 12.86 -11.86 6.10
CA VAL A 134 12.36 -12.77 5.05
C VAL A 134 13.47 -13.11 4.05
N LEU A 135 14.20 -12.11 3.58
CA LEU A 135 15.28 -12.29 2.62
C LEU A 135 16.42 -13.15 3.21
N SER A 136 16.79 -12.91 4.46
CA SER A 136 17.77 -13.72 5.19
C SER A 136 17.31 -15.16 5.35
N ALA A 137 16.05 -15.40 5.72
CA ALA A 137 15.50 -16.74 5.86
C ALA A 137 15.49 -17.50 4.51
N VAL A 138 15.07 -16.84 3.42
CA VAL A 138 15.09 -17.42 2.07
C VAL A 138 16.52 -17.75 1.63
N ARG A 139 17.48 -16.85 1.86
CA ARG A 139 18.90 -17.09 1.53
C ARG A 139 19.50 -18.24 2.34
N ARG A 140 19.14 -18.35 3.63
CA ARG A 140 19.58 -19.47 4.49
C ARG A 140 19.05 -20.80 3.99
N SER A 141 17.76 -20.89 3.64
CA SER A 141 17.16 -22.08 3.04
C SER A 141 17.92 -22.51 1.78
N ARG A 142 18.22 -21.55 0.89
CA ARG A 142 18.99 -21.80 -0.34
C ARG A 142 20.38 -22.37 -0.07
N ARG A 143 21.08 -21.83 0.94
CA ARG A 143 22.43 -22.29 1.29
C ARG A 143 22.41 -23.72 1.84
N MET A 144 21.40 -24.08 2.63
CA MET A 144 21.23 -25.44 3.16
C MET A 144 20.91 -26.43 2.04
N HIS A 145 19.95 -26.12 1.15
CA HIS A 145 19.60 -26.99 0.04
C HIS A 145 20.74 -27.19 -0.99
N MET A 146 21.60 -26.19 -1.21
CA MET A 146 22.75 -26.32 -2.11
C MET A 146 23.85 -27.24 -1.53
N VAL A 147 23.94 -27.37 -0.21
CA VAL A 147 24.91 -28.24 0.48
C VAL A 147 24.39 -29.69 0.59
N SER A 148 23.06 -29.88 0.64
CA SER A 148 22.43 -31.21 0.78
C SER A 148 22.22 -31.98 -0.53
N GLN A 149 22.49 -31.38 -1.69
CA GLN A 149 22.15 -31.94 -3.02
C GLN A 149 23.16 -32.94 -3.63
N CYS A 150 24.04 -33.56 -2.83
CA CYS A 150 24.88 -34.66 -3.31
C CYS A 150 24.16 -36.02 -3.45
N GLY A 151 22.84 -36.12 -3.28
CA GLY A 151 22.14 -37.36 -3.55
C GLY A 151 20.60 -37.26 -3.56
N VAL A 152 20.01 -38.10 -4.43
CA VAL A 152 18.59 -38.54 -4.50
C VAL A 152 17.67 -37.81 -5.50
N GLU A 153 17.07 -38.63 -6.37
CA GLU A 153 16.35 -38.29 -7.62
C GLU A 153 14.83 -38.04 -7.46
N ASN A 154 14.26 -38.07 -6.25
CA ASN A 154 12.79 -37.97 -6.04
C ASN A 154 12.24 -36.55 -5.79
N ASP A 155 12.95 -35.50 -6.20
CA ASP A 155 12.77 -34.15 -5.63
C ASP A 155 12.15 -33.11 -6.60
N GLU A 156 11.63 -33.50 -7.78
CA GLU A 156 11.02 -32.56 -8.75
C GLU A 156 9.79 -31.81 -8.18
N PHE A 157 8.88 -32.51 -7.49
CA PHE A 157 7.68 -31.89 -6.91
C PHE A 157 8.00 -30.96 -5.73
N SER A 158 8.88 -31.39 -4.84
CA SER A 158 9.38 -30.62 -3.70
C SER A 158 10.16 -29.38 -4.16
N LYS A 159 11.07 -29.52 -5.14
CA LYS A 159 11.73 -28.38 -5.80
C LYS A 159 10.75 -27.41 -6.45
N LYS A 160 9.66 -27.89 -7.05
CA LYS A 160 8.64 -27.03 -7.67
C LYS A 160 7.87 -26.23 -6.62
N ALA A 161 7.50 -26.84 -5.49
CA ALA A 161 6.87 -26.16 -4.37
C ALA A 161 7.80 -25.08 -3.77
N GLU A 162 9.08 -25.41 -3.52
CA GLU A 162 10.08 -24.48 -2.99
C GLU A 162 10.34 -23.30 -3.96
N ARG A 163 10.40 -23.56 -5.27
CA ARG A 163 10.50 -22.50 -6.30
C ARG A 163 9.31 -21.54 -6.26
N LYS A 164 8.10 -22.07 -6.08
CA LYS A 164 6.86 -21.29 -6.05
C LYS A 164 6.74 -20.45 -4.78
N GLU A 165 7.12 -21.00 -3.63
CA GLU A 165 7.23 -20.22 -2.40
C GLU A 165 8.28 -19.12 -2.56
N ARG A 166 9.47 -19.44 -3.06
CA ARG A 166 10.53 -18.45 -3.30
C ARG A 166 10.08 -17.31 -4.23
N GLN A 167 9.41 -17.63 -5.34
CA GLN A 167 8.88 -16.64 -6.26
C GLN A 167 7.87 -15.70 -5.56
N THR A 168 7.04 -16.24 -4.67
CA THR A 168 6.09 -15.45 -3.88
C THR A 168 6.82 -14.51 -2.91
N SER A 169 7.91 -14.94 -2.25
CA SER A 169 8.74 -14.04 -1.43
C SER A 169 9.35 -12.90 -2.25
N ILE A 170 9.90 -13.23 -3.43
CA ILE A 170 10.57 -12.23 -4.29
C ILE A 170 9.55 -11.20 -4.78
N MET A 171 8.35 -11.64 -5.18
CA MET A 171 7.25 -10.75 -5.54
C MET A 171 6.94 -9.75 -4.43
N LEU A 172 6.77 -10.24 -3.20
CA LEU A 172 6.41 -9.39 -2.07
C LEU A 172 7.51 -8.40 -1.71
N ILE A 173 8.78 -8.81 -1.78
CA ILE A 173 9.92 -7.89 -1.63
C ILE A 173 9.90 -6.81 -2.73
N ALA A 174 9.59 -7.17 -3.98
CA ALA A 174 9.51 -6.20 -5.07
C ALA A 174 8.38 -5.17 -4.86
N ILE A 175 7.20 -5.61 -4.41
CA ILE A 175 6.09 -4.71 -4.05
C ILE A 175 6.51 -3.74 -2.94
N VAL A 176 7.23 -4.22 -1.93
CA VAL A 176 7.70 -3.38 -0.82
C VAL A 176 8.74 -2.36 -1.26
N LEU A 177 9.69 -2.75 -2.11
CA LEU A 177 10.69 -1.82 -2.64
C LEU A 177 10.04 -0.72 -3.50
N LEU A 178 9.05 -1.09 -4.32
CA LEU A 178 8.23 -0.14 -5.06
C LEU A 178 7.45 0.78 -4.12
N PHE A 179 6.83 0.24 -3.07
CA PHE A 179 6.11 1.02 -2.09
C PHE A 179 7.03 2.04 -1.41
N ILE A 180 8.22 1.63 -0.99
CA ILE A 180 9.22 2.52 -0.37
C ILE A 180 9.64 3.60 -1.37
N SER A 181 10.00 3.25 -2.61
CA SER A 181 10.45 4.24 -3.59
C SER A 181 9.38 5.27 -3.91
N CYS A 182 8.13 4.85 -4.06
CA CYS A 182 7.01 5.75 -4.34
C CYS A 182 6.62 6.62 -3.13
N ASN A 183 6.69 6.10 -1.90
CA ASN A 183 6.26 6.84 -0.71
C ASN A 183 7.39 7.63 -0.03
N THR A 184 8.66 7.41 -0.38
CA THR A 184 9.79 8.18 0.18
C THR A 184 9.66 9.67 -0.19
N LEU A 185 9.22 9.98 -1.41
CA LEU A 185 9.02 11.38 -1.80
C LEU A 185 7.90 12.04 -0.98
N ALA A 186 6.82 11.32 -0.68
CA ALA A 186 5.75 11.82 0.17
C ALA A 186 6.27 12.22 1.56
N PHE A 187 7.19 11.42 2.11
CA PHE A 187 7.87 11.73 3.37
C PHE A 187 8.70 13.01 3.27
N VAL A 188 9.47 13.19 2.20
CA VAL A 188 10.27 14.40 1.97
C VAL A 188 9.36 15.63 1.85
N CYS A 189 8.28 15.54 1.07
CA CYS A 189 7.31 16.64 0.94
C CYS A 189 6.68 17.00 2.30
N ASN A 190 6.36 16.01 3.13
CA ASN A 190 5.81 16.24 4.46
C ASN A 190 6.83 16.91 5.40
N ILE A 191 8.13 16.58 5.31
CA ILE A 191 9.17 17.30 6.06
C ILE A 191 9.27 18.75 5.59
N MET A 192 9.30 18.98 4.27
CA MET A 192 9.36 20.34 3.72
C MET A 192 8.17 21.20 4.14
N GLU A 193 6.95 20.64 4.12
CA GLU A 193 5.75 21.33 4.61
C GLU A 193 5.87 21.69 6.10
N ASN A 194 6.44 20.82 6.92
CA ASN A 194 6.67 21.08 8.35
C ASN A 194 7.79 22.09 8.63
N LEU A 195 8.68 22.34 7.67
CA LEU A 195 9.73 23.36 7.74
C LEU A 195 9.30 24.71 7.15
N ASP A 196 8.03 24.86 6.77
CA ASP A 196 7.47 26.04 6.09
C ASP A 196 8.15 26.38 4.75
N GLU A 197 8.79 25.40 4.10
CA GLU A 197 9.47 25.52 2.81
C GLU A 197 8.48 25.36 1.64
N VAL A 198 7.53 26.30 1.50
CA VAL A 198 6.40 26.23 0.54
C VAL A 198 6.65 26.92 -0.81
N GLY A 199 7.89 26.85 -1.32
CA GLY A 199 8.28 27.48 -2.60
C GLY A 199 7.80 26.76 -3.88
N PRO A 200 8.17 27.28 -5.08
CA PRO A 200 7.85 26.65 -6.37
C PRO A 200 8.38 25.23 -6.51
N PHE A 201 9.56 24.97 -5.90
CA PHE A 201 10.15 23.64 -5.86
C PHE A 201 9.27 22.64 -5.09
N TYR A 202 8.69 23.07 -3.95
CA TYR A 202 7.76 22.26 -3.18
C TYR A 202 6.51 21.90 -3.99
N GLN A 203 5.92 22.85 -4.73
CA GLN A 203 4.76 22.57 -5.59
C GLN A 203 5.07 21.53 -6.68
N ASN A 204 6.25 21.60 -7.29
CA ASN A 204 6.70 20.59 -8.25
C ASN A 204 6.90 19.22 -7.58
N MET A 205 7.52 19.18 -6.40
CA MET A 205 7.72 17.94 -5.64
C MET A 205 6.39 17.30 -5.23
N VAL A 206 5.41 18.09 -4.77
CA VAL A 206 4.06 17.62 -4.45
C VAL A 206 3.37 17.03 -5.68
N THR A 207 3.51 17.69 -6.84
CA THR A 207 2.94 17.18 -8.10
C THR A 207 3.56 15.84 -8.49
N PHE A 208 4.88 15.72 -8.41
CA PHE A 208 5.58 14.47 -8.70
C PHE A 208 5.27 13.37 -7.67
N ASN A 209 5.11 13.74 -6.39
CA ASN A 209 4.66 12.84 -5.34
C ASN A 209 3.27 12.27 -5.62
N ASN A 210 2.31 13.12 -6.00
CA ASN A 210 0.97 12.67 -6.37
C ASN A 210 1.01 11.68 -7.55
N LEU A 211 1.89 11.91 -8.54
CA LEU A 211 2.12 10.96 -9.62
C LEU A 211 2.67 9.63 -9.10
N LEU A 212 3.65 9.64 -8.20
CA LEU A 212 4.22 8.41 -7.61
C LEU A 212 3.19 7.62 -6.79
N VAL A 213 2.28 8.29 -6.09
CA VAL A 213 1.17 7.61 -5.40
C VAL A 213 0.25 6.90 -6.39
N MET A 214 -0.05 7.51 -7.54
CA MET A 214 -0.85 6.88 -8.60
C MET A 214 -0.12 5.69 -9.25
N VAL A 215 1.19 5.81 -9.44
CA VAL A 215 2.04 4.71 -9.93
C VAL A 215 2.05 3.56 -8.91
N ASN A 216 2.19 3.85 -7.61
CA ASN A 216 2.15 2.84 -6.55
C ASN A 216 0.82 2.06 -6.56
N ALA A 217 -0.31 2.76 -6.69
CA ALA A 217 -1.63 2.14 -6.75
C ALA A 217 -1.78 1.20 -7.97
N SER A 218 -1.30 1.60 -9.14
CA SER A 218 -1.44 0.83 -10.38
C SER A 218 -0.42 -0.31 -10.51
N CYS A 219 0.83 -0.10 -10.11
CA CYS A 219 1.89 -1.09 -10.22
C CYS A 219 1.68 -2.31 -9.33
N ASN A 220 0.88 -2.22 -8.26
CA ASN A 220 0.50 -3.40 -7.46
C ASN A 220 -0.07 -4.52 -8.34
N ILE A 221 -1.01 -4.21 -9.24
CA ILE A 221 -1.60 -5.19 -10.17
C ILE A 221 -0.53 -5.70 -11.14
N CYS A 222 0.31 -4.82 -11.69
CA CYS A 222 1.39 -5.20 -12.60
C CYS A 222 2.37 -6.20 -11.95
N VAL A 223 2.76 -5.96 -10.70
CA VAL A 223 3.67 -6.85 -9.97
C VAL A 223 3.01 -8.21 -9.70
N TYR A 224 1.73 -8.23 -9.29
CA TYR A 224 0.99 -9.49 -9.17
C TYR A 224 0.87 -10.24 -10.49
N MET A 225 0.67 -9.53 -11.60
CA MET A 225 0.61 -10.12 -12.94
C MET A 225 1.95 -10.73 -13.37
N LEU A 226 3.06 -10.06 -13.08
CA LEU A 226 4.39 -10.55 -13.45
C LEU A 226 4.83 -11.76 -12.62
N PHE A 227 4.54 -11.76 -11.31
CA PHE A 227 5.14 -12.71 -10.39
C PHE A 227 4.16 -13.72 -9.74
N SER A 228 2.84 -13.50 -9.79
CA SER A 228 1.85 -14.44 -9.23
C SER A 228 1.12 -15.23 -10.31
N GLU A 229 1.48 -16.51 -10.43
CA GLU A 229 0.79 -17.47 -11.31
C GLU A 229 -0.68 -17.69 -10.90
N LYS A 230 -0.96 -17.76 -9.59
CA LYS A 230 -2.34 -17.89 -9.07
C LYS A 230 -3.19 -16.68 -9.44
N TYR A 231 -2.63 -15.47 -9.35
CA TYR A 231 -3.33 -14.23 -9.70
C TYR A 231 -3.63 -14.15 -11.20
N ARG A 232 -2.65 -14.52 -12.05
CA ARG A 232 -2.87 -14.61 -13.51
C ARG A 232 -4.00 -15.58 -13.88
N MET A 233 -4.05 -16.74 -13.21
CA MET A 233 -5.11 -17.74 -13.42
C MET A 233 -6.49 -17.19 -13.01
N LEU A 234 -6.58 -16.58 -11.83
CA LEU A 234 -7.82 -15.94 -11.36
C LEU A 234 -8.27 -14.81 -12.27
N LEU A 235 -7.35 -13.92 -12.66
CA LEU A 235 -7.69 -12.82 -13.57
C LEU A 235 -8.16 -13.34 -14.92
N ARG A 236 -7.49 -14.36 -15.48
CA ARG A 236 -7.94 -15.00 -16.73
C ARG A 236 -9.32 -15.62 -16.57
N HIS A 237 -9.60 -16.28 -15.45
CA HIS A 237 -10.91 -16.86 -15.16
C HIS A 237 -12.01 -15.78 -15.10
N TYR A 238 -11.78 -14.68 -14.36
CA TYR A 238 -12.76 -13.59 -14.23
C TYR A 238 -12.94 -12.76 -15.50
N VAL A 239 -11.88 -12.55 -16.29
CA VAL A 239 -11.92 -11.74 -17.51
C VAL A 239 -12.44 -12.53 -18.71
N PHE A 240 -12.08 -13.81 -18.83
CA PHE A 240 -12.47 -14.65 -19.97
C PHE A 240 -13.66 -15.58 -19.68
N CYS A 241 -14.32 -15.45 -18.52
CA CYS A 241 -15.47 -16.26 -18.11
C CYS A 241 -15.29 -17.77 -18.34
N ASP A 242 -14.07 -18.27 -18.11
CA ASP A 242 -13.74 -19.66 -18.36
C ASP A 242 -14.22 -20.49 -17.16
N TRP A 243 -15.53 -20.78 -17.11
CA TRP A 243 -16.21 -21.53 -16.05
C TRP A 243 -15.82 -23.02 -16.14
N SER A 244 -14.53 -23.32 -15.99
CA SER A 244 -14.05 -24.68 -15.84
C SER A 244 -14.52 -25.22 -14.50
N ARG A 245 -15.16 -26.40 -14.51
CA ARG A 245 -15.57 -27.26 -13.38
C ARG A 245 -14.47 -27.56 -12.34
N GLN A 246 -13.28 -26.97 -12.47
CA GLN A 246 -12.11 -27.12 -11.58
C GLN A 246 -12.02 -26.05 -10.48
N GLY A 247 -12.97 -25.10 -10.40
CA GLY A 247 -13.02 -24.08 -9.34
C GLY A 247 -13.02 -24.63 -7.91
N GLU A 248 -13.57 -25.83 -7.69
CA GLU A 248 -13.56 -26.50 -6.37
C GLU A 248 -12.15 -26.99 -5.96
N MET A 249 -11.26 -27.34 -6.90
CA MET A 249 -9.92 -27.85 -6.56
C MET A 249 -8.94 -26.74 -6.12
N LEU A 250 -9.14 -25.48 -6.53
CA LEU A 250 -8.27 -24.37 -6.11
C LEU A 250 -8.52 -23.93 -4.66
N ILE A 251 -9.72 -24.12 -4.13
CA ILE A 251 -10.05 -23.78 -2.74
C ILE A 251 -9.61 -24.90 -1.79
N SER A 252 -9.69 -26.17 -2.23
CA SER A 252 -9.28 -27.33 -1.43
C SER A 252 -7.76 -27.38 -1.16
N SER A 253 -6.93 -26.99 -2.15
CA SER A 253 -5.46 -26.94 -1.99
C SER A 253 -4.93 -25.77 -1.14
N ALA A 254 -5.79 -24.87 -0.66
CA ALA A 254 -5.44 -23.79 0.28
C ALA A 254 -5.89 -24.08 1.73
N VAL A 255 -6.50 -25.25 1.96
CA VAL A 255 -6.99 -25.70 3.27
C VAL A 255 -6.30 -27.01 3.72
N GLY A 256 -5.38 -27.54 2.91
CA GLY A 256 -4.48 -28.65 3.29
C GLY A 256 -3.18 -28.14 3.87
#